data_AF-A0AB37YLZ2-F1
#
_entry.id   AF-A0AB37YLZ2-F1
#
_cell.length_a   1.000
_cell.length_b   1.000
_cell.length_c   1.000
_cell.angle_alpha   90.00
_cell.angle_beta   90.00
_cell.angle_gamma   90.00
#
_symmetry.space_group_name_H-M   'P 1'
#
loop_
_entity.id
_entity.type
_entity.pdbx_description
1 polymer ?
#
loop_
_entity_poly.entity_id
_entity_poly.type
_entity_poly.pdbx_seq_one_letter_code
_entity_poly.pdbx_strand_id
1 'polypeptide(L)' 'MIIDFILDLYIFVMSILFIWLGFKIDTESYKENRMFMSLFSFTGVFPFLLTISYYLFRIFMIGLGAIFLYLLFTGGFEY' A
#
# COMPACT_ATOMS: atom_id res chain seq x y z
N MET A 1 14.42 -10.17 -24.77
CA MET A 1 15.43 -10.52 -23.75
C MET A 1 15.84 -9.34 -22.88
N ILE A 2 16.49 -8.29 -23.42
CA ILE A 2 16.86 -7.10 -22.60
C ILE A 2 15.61 -6.30 -22.16
N ILE A 3 14.64 -6.13 -23.07
CA ILE A 3 13.41 -5.39 -22.78
C ILE A 3 12.57 -6.11 -21.71
N ASP A 4 12.40 -7.43 -21.84
CA ASP A 4 11.66 -8.26 -20.88
C ASP A 4 12.32 -8.19 -19.49
N PHE A 5 13.64 -8.32 -19.42
CA PHE A 5 14.39 -8.16 -18.17
C PHE A 5 14.20 -6.78 -17.51
N ILE A 6 14.18 -5.70 -18.31
CA ILE A 6 13.94 -4.34 -17.78
C ILE A 6 12.51 -4.22 -17.25
N LEU A 7 11.54 -4.84 -17.92
CA LEU A 7 10.14 -4.83 -17.54
C LEU A 7 9.92 -5.60 -16.23
N ASP A 8 10.54 -6.76 -16.10
CA ASP A 8 10.54 -7.55 -14.86
C ASP A 8 11.19 -6.79 -13.71
N LEU A 9 12.35 -6.17 -13.95
CA LEU A 9 13.03 -5.34 -12.95
C LEU A 9 12.14 -4.17 -12.51
N TYR A 10 11.45 -3.53 -13.45
CA TYR A 10 10.50 -2.46 -13.14
C TYR A 10 9.34 -2.96 -12.28
N ILE A 11 8.69 -4.06 -12.66
CA ILE A 11 7.59 -4.66 -11.89
C ILE A 11 8.06 -5.03 -10.48
N PHE A 12 9.25 -5.61 -10.36
CA PHE A 12 9.85 -5.98 -9.08
C PHE A 12 10.05 -4.76 -8.18
N VAL A 13 10.66 -3.69 -8.70
CA VAL A 13 10.87 -2.43 -7.95
C VAL A 13 9.53 -1.81 -7.55
N MET A 14 8.56 -1.76 -8.46
CA MET A 14 7.23 -1.22 -8.16
C MET A 14 6.53 -2.03 -7.07
N SER A 15 6.64 -3.36 -7.11
CA SER A 15 6.05 -4.23 -6.09
C SER A 15 6.62 -3.98 -4.70
N ILE A 16 7.95 -3.84 -4.59
CA ILE A 16 8.62 -3.48 -3.35
C ILE A 16 8.18 -2.09 -2.87
N LEU A 17 8.05 -1.12 -3.79
CA LEU A 17 7.57 0.22 -3.45
C LEU A 17 6.14 0.19 -2.91
N PHE A 18 5.24 -0.60 -3.48
CA PHE A 18 3.87 -0.77 -2.97
C PHE A 18 3.84 -1.34 -1.56
N ILE A 19 4.64 -2.38 -1.30
CA ILE A 19 4.77 -2.97 0.04
C ILE A 19 5.34 -1.93 1.02
N TRP A 20 6.42 -1.25 0.63
CA TRP A 20 7.07 -0.24 1.46
C TRP A 20 6.14 0.93 1.77
N LEU A 21 5.37 1.42 0.78
CA LEU A 21 4.35 2.45 0.98
C LEU A 21 3.27 1.98 1.96
N GLY A 22 2.79 0.73 1.82
CA GLY A 22 1.86 0.13 2.77
C GLY A 22 2.39 0.11 4.21
N PHE A 23 3.68 -0.16 4.41
CA PHE A 23 4.33 -0.07 5.73
C PHE A 23 4.54 1.38 6.20
N LYS A 24 4.94 2.29 5.30
CA LYS A 24 5.21 3.69 5.62
C LYS A 24 3.95 4.42 6.10
N ILE A 25 2.80 4.12 5.49
CA ILE A 25 1.49 4.67 5.87
C ILE A 25 1.14 4.39 7.35
N ASP A 26 1.59 3.27 7.92
CA ASP A 26 1.37 2.94 9.33
C ASP A 26 2.00 3.97 10.29
N THR A 27 3.17 4.49 9.91
CA THR A 27 4.02 5.27 10.84
C THR A 27 3.72 6.77 10.78
N GLU A 28 3.49 7.31 9.58
CA GLU A 28 3.25 8.74 9.37
C GLU A 28 1.76 9.09 9.59
N SER A 29 0.85 8.31 9.02
CA SER A 29 -0.59 8.64 9.07
C SER A 29 -1.23 8.38 10.43
N TYR A 30 -0.71 7.47 11.26
CA TYR A 30 -1.19 7.31 12.65
C TYR A 30 -0.84 8.53 13.52
N LYS A 31 0.32 9.16 13.30
CA LYS A 31 0.72 10.39 13.99
C LYS A 31 -0.15 11.57 13.56
N GLU A 32 -0.38 11.74 12.26
CA GLU A 32 -1.30 12.77 11.77
C GLU A 32 -2.74 12.53 12.21
N ASN A 33 -3.23 11.29 12.20
CA ASN A 33 -4.57 10.96 12.67
C ASN A 33 -4.77 11.25 14.16
N ARG A 34 -3.75 11.13 15.03
CA ARG A 34 -3.88 11.62 16.42
C ARG A 34 -4.09 13.12 16.48
N MET A 35 -3.35 13.88 15.68
CA MET A 35 -3.45 15.34 15.64
C MET A 35 -4.82 15.76 15.08
N PHE A 36 -5.29 15.09 14.03
CA PHE A 36 -6.62 15.30 13.47
C PHE A 36 -7.75 14.82 14.40
N MET A 37 -7.62 13.67 15.06
CA MET A 37 -8.59 13.19 16.06
C MET A 37 -8.70 14.16 17.23
N SER A 38 -7.59 14.76 17.67
CA SER A 38 -7.59 15.83 18.67
C SER A 38 -8.37 17.06 18.20
N LEU A 39 -8.23 17.44 16.92
CA LEU A 39 -8.93 18.59 16.32
C LEU A 39 -10.41 18.32 16.03
N PHE A 40 -10.77 17.06 15.75
CA PHE A 40 -12.14 16.62 15.45
C PHE A 40 -12.85 15.98 16.66
N SER A 41 -12.29 16.09 17.88
CA SER A 41 -12.60 15.27 19.05
C SER A 41 -14.00 15.40 19.67
N PHE A 42 -15.05 15.82 18.94
CA PHE A 42 -16.37 15.93 19.58
C PHE A 42 -17.60 15.30 18.89
N THR A 43 -17.67 15.00 17.59
CA THR A 43 -19.04 14.77 17.02
C THR A 43 -19.22 13.88 15.76
N GLY A 44 -18.36 12.93 15.39
CA GLY A 44 -18.62 12.19 14.14
C GLY A 44 -18.18 10.73 14.05
N VAL A 45 -18.97 9.95 13.30
CA VAL A 45 -18.63 8.64 12.72
C VAL A 45 -17.42 8.75 11.76
N PHE A 46 -17.06 9.98 11.37
CA PHE A 46 -16.01 10.30 10.41
C PHE A 46 -14.59 9.82 10.79
N PRO A 47 -14.04 10.10 12.00
CA PRO A 47 -12.79 9.52 12.46
C PRO A 47 -12.73 7.99 12.38
N PHE A 48 -13.84 7.31 12.66
CA PHE A 48 -13.93 5.85 12.60
C PHE A 48 -13.89 5.33 11.16
N LEU A 49 -14.68 5.92 10.27
CA LEU A 49 -14.64 5.64 8.83
C LEU A 49 -13.25 5.90 8.22
N LEU A 50 -12.61 7.00 8.63
CA LEU A 50 -11.27 7.35 8.19
C LEU A 50 -10.25 6.29 8.63
N THR A 51 -10.30 5.88 9.91
CA THR A 51 -9.42 4.84 10.46
C THR A 51 -9.59 3.51 9.72
N ILE A 52 -10.83 3.08 9.47
CA ILE A 52 -11.12 1.85 8.71
C ILE A 52 -10.56 1.96 7.29
N SER A 53 -10.82 3.08 6.60
CA SER A 53 -10.34 3.30 5.23
C SER A 53 -8.81 3.23 5.14
N TYR A 54 -8.11 3.74 6.16
CA TYR A 54 -6.64 3.62 6.26
C TYR A 54 -6.17 2.17 6.35
N TYR A 55 -6.76 1.36 7.24
CA TYR A 55 -6.38 -0.04 7.38
C TYR A 55 -6.67 -0.84 6.10
N LEU A 56 -7.82 -0.58 5.46
CA LEU A 56 -8.15 -1.18 4.16
C LEU A 56 -7.13 -0.81 3.09
N PHE A 57 -6.78 0.47 2.97
CA PHE A 57 -5.81 0.93 1.99
C PHE A 57 -4.41 0.32 2.23
N ARG A 58 -3.99 0.19 3.48
CA ARG A 58 -2.73 -0.48 3.85
C ARG A 58 -2.71 -1.93 3.39
N ILE A 59 -3.74 -2.71 3.76
CA ILE A 59 -3.83 -4.12 3.40
C ILE A 59 -3.85 -4.26 1.88
N PHE A 60 -4.57 -3.38 1.19
CA PHE A 60 -4.61 -3.33 -0.26
C PHE A 60 -3.22 -3.08 -0.88
N MET A 61 -2.48 -2.06 -0.43
CA MET A 61 -1.16 -1.73 -0.98
C MET A 61 -0.14 -2.87 -0.78
N ILE A 62 -0.12 -3.47 0.41
CA ILE A 62 0.76 -4.61 0.70
C ILE A 62 0.35 -5.83 -0.13
N GLY A 63 -0.95 -6.13 -0.18
CA GLY A 63 -1.49 -7.26 -0.93
C GLY A 63 -1.23 -7.13 -2.43
N LEU A 64 -1.41 -5.92 -2.99
CA LEU A 64 -1.16 -5.64 -4.40
C LEU A 64 0.32 -5.82 -4.76
N GLY A 65 1.24 -5.30 -3.95
CA GLY A 65 2.67 -5.54 -4.14
C GLY A 65 3.04 -7.02 -4.01
N ALA A 66 2.43 -7.77 -3.08
CA ALA A 66 2.65 -9.21 -2.95
C ALA A 66 2.13 -10.00 -4.16
N ILE A 67 0.96 -9.64 -4.70
CA ILE A 67 0.39 -10.24 -5.90
C ILE A 67 1.30 -9.99 -7.11
N PHE A 68 1.82 -8.78 -7.28
CA PHE A 68 2.75 -8.49 -8.36
C PHE A 68 4.06 -9.26 -8.24
N LEU A 69 4.62 -9.42 -7.03
CA LEU A 69 5.78 -10.32 -6.84
C LEU A 69 5.43 -11.76 -7.19
N TYR A 70 4.27 -12.25 -6.75
CA TYR A 70 3.83 -13.61 -7.05
C TYR A 70 3.69 -13.84 -8.57
N LEU A 71 3.02 -12.94 -9.28
CA LEU A 71 2.85 -13.02 -10.73
C LEU A 71 4.20 -12.94 -11.46
N LEU A 72 5.12 -12.10 -10.98
CA LEU A 72 6.47 -11.98 -11.53
C LEU A 72 7.25 -13.30 -11.41
N PHE A 73 7.22 -13.94 -10.24
CA PHE A 73 7.94 -15.20 -10.04
C PHE A 73 7.26 -16.44 -10.63
N THR A 74 5.95 -16.38 -10.90
CA THR A 74 5.19 -17.50 -11.48
C THR A 74 5.04 -17.40 -13.00
N GLY A 75 5.59 -16.36 -13.64
CA GLY A 75 5.42 -16.14 -15.08
C GLY A 75 4.00 -15.70 -15.46
N GLY A 76 3.21 -15.20 -14.49
CA GLY A 76 1.82 -14.81 -14.71
C GLY A 76 1.63 -13.60 -15.65
N PHE A 77 2.72 -12.91 -16.00
CA PHE A 77 2.72 -11.80 -16.96
C PHE A 77 3.06 -12.21 -18.39
N GLU A 78 3.43 -13.48 -18.64
CA GLU A 78 3.92 -13.97 -19.94
C GLU A 78 2.82 -14.49 -20.88
N TYR A 79 1.56 -14.05 -20.73
CA TYR A 79 0.42 -14.44 -21.60
C TYR A 79 0.06 -13.37 -22.63
#